data_AF-A0A963M2D7-F1
#
_entry.id   AF-A0A963M2D7-F1
#
_cell.length_a   1.000
_cell.length_b   1.000
_cell.length_c   1.000
_cell.angle_alpha   90.00
_cell.angle_beta   90.00
_cell.angle_gamma   90.00
#
_symmetry.space_group_name_H-M   'P 1'
#
loop_
_entity.id
_entity.type
_entity.pdbx_description
1 polymer ?
#
loop_
_entity_poly.entity_id
_entity_poly.type
_entity_poly.pdbx_seq_one_letter_code
_entity_poly.pdbx_strand_id
1 'polypeptide(L)'
;MRWISWLALAATVWLAGCAAPGTTTQAEGGPARPATTSTPRTGTMPPVPVAEVHSDRVANLATPVDLWDRIRRGFAMPDLDNDLVHKQEEWYAARPDYIERMTERSRMYLFHIVEELELRQMPTELALLPFVESAFNPQAVSSAKA
;
A
#
# COMPACT_ATOMS: atom_id res chain seq x y z
N MET A 1 -25.71 33.19 35.03
CA MET A 1 -24.23 33.06 34.99
C MET A 1 -23.71 32.16 36.12
N ARG A 2 -24.15 30.90 36.22
CA ARG A 2 -23.64 29.91 37.21
C ARG A 2 -23.51 28.48 36.64
N TRP A 3 -23.73 28.30 35.34
CA TRP A 3 -23.60 26.99 34.66
C TRP A 3 -22.31 26.84 33.85
N ILE A 4 -21.62 27.95 33.55
CA ILE A 4 -20.34 27.94 32.83
C ILE A 4 -19.20 27.44 33.74
N SER A 5 -19.32 27.55 35.06
CA SER A 5 -18.32 27.05 36.01
C SER A 5 -18.35 25.53 36.22
N TRP A 6 -19.43 24.84 35.83
CA TRP A 6 -19.54 23.38 35.99
C TRP A 6 -18.99 22.60 34.79
N LEU A 7 -18.94 23.22 33.60
CA LEU A 7 -18.33 22.61 32.40
C LEU A 7 -16.79 22.67 32.39
N ALA A 8 -16.19 23.56 33.19
CA ALA A 8 -14.73 23.72 33.24
C ALA A 8 -14.01 22.72 34.17
N LEU A 9 -14.74 21.97 35.02
CA LEU A 9 -14.12 21.05 36.00
C LEU A 9 -14.14 19.57 35.57
N ALA A 10 -14.83 19.23 34.48
CA ALA A 10 -14.84 17.87 33.94
C ALA A 10 -13.76 17.62 32.85
N ALA A 11 -12.98 18.66 32.51
CA ALA A 11 -12.03 18.64 31.40
C ALA A 11 -10.57 18.32 31.77
N THR A 12 -10.27 17.89 33.01
CA THR A 12 -8.87 17.75 33.47
C THR A 12 -8.46 16.36 33.97
N VAL A 13 -9.28 15.32 33.85
CA VAL A 13 -8.91 13.98 34.37
C VAL A 13 -9.12 12.90 33.33
N TRP A 14 -8.38 12.93 32.22
CA TRP A 14 -8.04 11.74 31.42
C TRP A 14 -6.73 12.01 30.65
N LEU A 15 -5.66 12.29 31.39
CA LEU A 15 -4.28 12.25 30.88
C LEU A 15 -3.45 11.36 31.83
N ALA A 16 -3.52 10.05 31.62
CA ALA A 16 -2.61 9.08 32.24
C ALA A 16 -2.38 7.93 31.26
N GLY A 17 -1.67 8.21 30.16
CA GLY A 17 -1.09 7.18 29.31
C GLY A 17 0.27 6.76 29.85
N CYS A 18 0.38 5.53 30.35
CA CYS A 18 1.65 4.91 30.69
C CYS A 18 2.45 4.61 29.42
N ALA A 19 3.56 5.31 29.21
CA ALA A 19 4.61 4.88 28.29
C ALA A 19 5.54 3.92 29.05
N ALA A 20 5.55 2.64 28.66
CA ALA A 20 6.53 1.67 29.13
C ALA A 20 7.69 1.61 28.12
N PRO A 21 8.93 1.98 28.49
CA PRO A 21 10.10 1.61 27.71
C PRO A 21 10.43 0.14 27.99
N GLY A 22 10.40 -0.69 26.94
CA GLY A 22 10.98 -2.03 27.00
C GLY A 22 12.47 -1.92 27.31
N THR A 23 12.85 -2.30 28.52
CA THR A 23 14.24 -2.44 28.93
C THR A 23 14.83 -3.65 28.22
N THR A 24 15.80 -3.41 27.34
CA THR A 24 16.70 -4.43 26.83
C THR A 24 17.45 -5.05 28.01
N THR A 25 17.09 -6.28 28.37
CA THR A 25 17.88 -7.12 29.26
C THR A 25 19.21 -7.44 28.59
N GLN A 26 20.26 -6.75 29.05
CA GLN A 26 21.64 -7.19 28.91
C GLN A 26 21.82 -8.45 29.76
N ALA A 27 22.17 -9.55 29.11
CA ALA A 27 22.67 -10.74 29.76
C ALA A 27 24.16 -10.55 30.09
N GLU A 28 24.48 -10.62 31.38
CA GLU A 28 25.84 -10.80 31.90
C GLU A 28 26.38 -12.21 31.58
N GLY A 29 27.69 -12.26 31.28
CA GLY A 29 28.59 -13.26 31.85
C GLY A 29 28.78 -14.61 31.12
N GLY A 30 29.84 -14.71 30.32
CA GLY A 30 30.41 -15.99 29.85
C GLY A 30 31.76 -15.79 29.13
N PRO A 31 32.74 -16.72 29.25
CA PRO A 31 34.13 -16.41 29.55
C PRO A 31 34.99 -15.92 28.37
N ALA A 32 36.08 -15.24 28.76
CA ALA A 32 37.15 -14.74 27.92
C ALA A 32 37.62 -15.78 26.88
N ARG A 33 37.44 -15.42 25.61
CA ARG A 33 38.00 -16.14 24.46
C ARG A 33 39.43 -15.64 24.25
N PRO A 34 40.44 -16.51 24.08
CA PRO A 34 41.81 -16.07 23.88
C PRO A 34 41.89 -15.25 22.59
N ALA A 35 42.43 -14.04 22.70
CA ALA A 35 42.75 -13.19 21.58
C ALA A 35 43.73 -13.95 20.67
N THR A 36 43.22 -14.50 19.58
CA THR A 36 44.05 -15.04 18.52
C THR A 36 44.50 -13.84 17.71
N THR A 37 45.77 -13.46 17.89
CA THR A 37 46.46 -12.50 17.03
C THR A 37 46.30 -12.96 15.58
N SER A 38 45.41 -12.33 14.84
CA SER A 38 45.29 -12.53 13.40
C SER A 38 46.50 -11.88 12.74
N THR A 39 47.52 -12.68 12.45
CA THR A 39 48.60 -12.31 11.54
C THR A 39 47.96 -11.86 10.22
N PRO A 40 48.26 -10.67 9.68
CA PRO A 40 47.77 -10.30 8.36
C PRO A 40 48.47 -11.23 7.37
N ARG A 41 47.75 -12.24 6.87
CA ARG A 41 48.17 -12.92 5.65
C ARG A 41 47.99 -11.90 4.54
N THR A 42 49.10 -11.34 4.09
CA THR A 42 49.20 -10.69 2.79
C THR A 42 49.02 -11.76 1.72
N GLY A 43 47.79 -12.21 1.56
CA GLY A 43 47.36 -12.98 0.41
C GLY A 43 47.10 -11.98 -0.71
N THR A 44 47.94 -11.99 -1.74
CA THR A 44 47.62 -11.34 -3.00
C THR A 44 46.36 -12.01 -3.53
N MET A 45 45.20 -11.37 -3.34
CA MET A 45 43.97 -11.82 -4.00
C MET A 45 44.17 -11.65 -5.50
N PRO A 46 43.90 -12.67 -6.33
CA PRO A 46 43.79 -12.47 -7.77
C PRO A 46 42.72 -11.40 -8.01
N PRO A 47 42.92 -10.49 -8.98
CA PRO A 47 41.90 -9.51 -9.32
C PRO A 47 40.64 -10.27 -9.74
N VAL A 48 39.55 -10.07 -8.98
CA VAL A 48 38.23 -10.52 -9.40
C VAL A 48 37.92 -9.73 -10.68
N PRO A 49 37.69 -10.38 -11.82
CA PRO A 49 37.30 -9.66 -13.02
C PRO A 49 36.00 -8.95 -12.69
N VAL A 50 36.01 -7.62 -12.80
CA VAL A 50 34.79 -6.81 -12.73
C VAL A 50 33.99 -7.20 -13.96
N ALA A 51 33.11 -8.18 -13.81
CA ALA A 51 32.11 -8.45 -14.82
C ALA A 51 31.24 -7.19 -14.89
N GLU A 52 31.36 -6.45 -15.98
CA GLU A 52 30.42 -5.39 -16.30
C GLU A 52 29.04 -6.02 -16.30
N VAL A 53 28.28 -5.74 -15.25
CA VAL A 53 26.87 -6.09 -15.17
C VAL A 53 26.21 -5.31 -16.28
N HIS A 54 25.99 -5.98 -17.42
CA HIS A 54 25.26 -5.39 -18.53
C HIS A 54 23.86 -5.04 -18.01
N SER A 55 23.62 -3.75 -17.86
CA SER A 55 22.32 -3.15 -17.53
C SER A 55 21.37 -3.23 -18.73
N ASP A 56 21.41 -4.32 -19.51
CA ASP A 56 20.62 -4.50 -20.72
C ASP A 56 19.25 -5.12 -20.43
N ARG A 57 18.95 -5.39 -19.16
CA ARG A 57 17.72 -6.05 -18.72
C ARG A 57 16.86 -5.22 -17.77
N VAL A 58 17.02 -3.90 -17.77
CA VAL A 58 15.86 -3.09 -17.41
C VAL A 58 14.93 -3.20 -18.61
N ALA A 59 13.99 -4.15 -18.57
CA ALA A 59 12.93 -4.26 -19.55
C ALA A 59 12.42 -2.85 -19.80
N ASN A 60 12.37 -2.44 -21.07
CA ASN A 60 11.85 -1.14 -21.44
C ASN A 60 10.47 -1.03 -20.78
N LEU A 61 10.36 -0.25 -19.71
CA LEU A 61 9.12 0.06 -18.99
C LEU A 61 8.32 1.03 -19.85
N ALA A 62 8.13 0.69 -21.13
CA ALA A 62 7.25 1.41 -22.01
C ALA A 62 5.92 1.47 -21.27
N THR A 63 5.59 2.68 -20.80
CA THR A 63 4.37 2.93 -20.06
C THR A 63 3.24 2.37 -20.93
N PRO A 64 2.33 1.53 -20.38
CA PRO A 64 1.23 0.99 -21.15
C PRO A 64 0.55 2.11 -21.94
N VAL A 65 0.29 1.84 -23.23
CA VAL A 65 -0.24 2.79 -24.22
C VAL A 65 -1.51 3.50 -23.74
N ASP A 66 -2.27 2.88 -22.85
CA ASP A 66 -3.25 3.48 -21.94
C ASP A 66 -3.70 2.36 -20.98
N LEU A 67 -3.57 2.54 -19.66
CA LEU A 67 -3.98 1.53 -18.68
C LEU A 67 -5.49 1.27 -18.76
N TRP A 68 -6.29 2.30 -19.09
CA TRP A 68 -7.73 2.17 -19.21
C TRP A 68 -8.13 1.36 -20.43
N ASP A 69 -7.44 1.53 -21.54
CA ASP A 69 -7.63 0.69 -22.73
C ASP A 69 -7.27 -0.77 -22.45
N ARG A 70 -6.17 -1.03 -21.72
CA ARG A 70 -5.80 -2.39 -21.28
C ARG A 70 -6.90 -3.02 -20.43
N ILE A 71 -7.43 -2.27 -19.46
CA ILE A 71 -8.54 -2.72 -18.61
C ILE A 71 -9.77 -3.04 -19.48
N ARG A 72 -10.21 -2.13 -20.35
CA ARG A 72 -11.41 -2.33 -21.20
C ARG A 72 -11.30 -3.53 -22.13
N ARG A 73 -10.13 -3.82 -22.67
CA ARG A 73 -9.91 -4.99 -23.55
C ARG A 73 -10.04 -6.34 -22.82
N GLY A 74 -9.87 -6.36 -21.50
CA GLY A 74 -9.99 -7.56 -20.67
C GLY A 74 -11.36 -7.74 -19.99
N PHE A 75 -12.36 -6.93 -20.37
CA PHE A 75 -13.73 -7.09 -19.87
C PHE A 75 -14.33 -8.41 -20.36
N ALA A 76 -14.99 -9.11 -19.46
CA ALA A 76 -15.56 -10.43 -19.76
C ALA A 76 -16.85 -10.73 -18.98
N MET A 77 -17.24 -9.90 -18.00
CA MET A 77 -18.55 -9.96 -17.36
C MET A 77 -19.64 -9.53 -18.35
N PRO A 78 -20.82 -10.13 -18.27
CA PRO A 78 -21.95 -9.72 -19.08
C PRO A 78 -22.42 -8.32 -18.68
N ASP A 79 -22.85 -7.54 -19.68
CA ASP A 79 -23.46 -6.24 -19.43
C ASP A 79 -24.73 -6.39 -18.59
N LEU A 80 -24.89 -5.49 -17.62
CA LEU A 80 -26.06 -5.42 -16.75
C LEU A 80 -26.85 -4.17 -17.14
N ASP A 81 -28.09 -4.38 -17.57
CA ASP A 81 -29.02 -3.30 -17.93
C ASP A 81 -30.20 -3.32 -16.95
N ASN A 82 -30.18 -2.42 -15.97
CA ASN A 82 -31.24 -2.26 -14.98
C ASN A 82 -31.19 -0.88 -14.31
N ASP A 83 -32.29 -0.49 -13.66
CA ASP A 83 -32.45 0.82 -13.01
C ASP A 83 -31.36 1.15 -11.98
N LEU A 84 -30.83 0.15 -11.26
CA LEU A 84 -29.77 0.36 -10.28
C LEU A 84 -28.45 0.75 -10.97
N VAL A 85 -28.13 0.10 -12.09
CA VAL A 85 -26.96 0.41 -12.91
C VAL A 85 -27.07 1.84 -13.45
N HIS A 86 -28.18 2.19 -14.10
CA HIS A 86 -28.38 3.54 -14.65
C HIS A 86 -28.27 4.63 -13.59
N LYS A 87 -28.88 4.43 -12.42
CA LYS A 87 -28.77 5.38 -11.31
C LYS A 87 -27.32 5.58 -10.88
N GLN A 88 -26.53 4.52 -10.84
CA GLN A 88 -25.14 4.59 -10.43
C GLN A 88 -24.26 5.23 -11.50
N GLU A 89 -24.52 4.94 -12.78
CA GLU A 89 -23.89 5.60 -13.93
C GLU A 89 -24.12 7.13 -13.89
N GLU A 90 -25.38 7.55 -13.74
CA GLU A 90 -25.73 8.97 -13.59
C GLU A 90 -25.04 9.61 -12.39
N TRP A 91 -24.99 8.89 -11.26
CA TRP A 91 -24.34 9.39 -10.05
C TRP A 91 -22.85 9.63 -10.25
N TYR A 92 -22.14 8.74 -10.95
CA TYR A 92 -20.73 8.87 -11.29
C TYR A 92 -20.49 9.94 -12.35
N ALA A 93 -21.30 9.98 -13.41
CA ALA A 93 -21.22 10.97 -14.48
C ALA A 93 -21.40 12.40 -13.97
N ALA A 94 -22.26 12.59 -12.97
CA ALA A 94 -22.48 13.88 -12.33
C ALA A 94 -21.35 14.32 -11.37
N ARG A 95 -20.33 13.48 -11.12
CA ARG A 95 -19.28 13.73 -10.10
C ARG A 95 -17.86 13.51 -10.64
N PRO A 96 -17.39 14.32 -11.61
CA PRO A 96 -16.05 14.19 -12.17
C PRO A 96 -14.94 14.29 -11.12
N ASP A 97 -15.03 15.24 -10.19
CA ASP A 97 -14.03 15.41 -9.11
C ASP A 97 -13.92 14.16 -8.22
N TYR A 98 -15.01 13.41 -8.07
CA TYR A 98 -14.99 12.17 -7.29
C TYR A 98 -14.22 11.07 -8.02
N ILE A 99 -14.45 10.94 -9.34
CA ILE A 99 -13.70 10.01 -10.21
C ILE A 99 -12.22 10.35 -10.21
N GLU A 100 -11.86 11.63 -10.30
CA GLU A 100 -10.46 12.09 -10.26
C GLU A 100 -9.77 11.67 -8.95
N ARG A 101 -10.39 11.93 -7.79
CA ARG A 101 -9.83 11.55 -6.49
C ARG A 101 -9.68 10.03 -6.30
N MET A 102 -10.60 9.24 -6.85
CA MET A 102 -10.45 7.78 -6.84
C MET A 102 -9.33 7.32 -7.75
N THR A 103 -9.22 7.93 -8.93
CA THR A 103 -8.17 7.63 -9.91
C THR A 103 -6.79 7.92 -9.33
N GLU A 104 -6.59 9.09 -8.70
CA GLU A 104 -5.30 9.41 -8.07
C GLU A 104 -4.93 8.43 -6.96
N ARG A 105 -5.89 8.03 -6.12
CA ARG A 105 -5.67 7.00 -5.09
C ARG A 105 -5.37 5.62 -5.68
N SER A 106 -6.00 5.27 -6.81
CA SER A 106 -5.79 3.99 -7.48
C SER A 106 -4.41 3.85 -8.11
N ARG A 107 -3.71 4.96 -8.39
CA ARG A 107 -2.42 4.98 -9.11
C ARG A 107 -1.38 4.02 -8.56
N MET A 108 -1.34 3.83 -7.24
CA MET A 108 -0.36 2.93 -6.59
C MET A 108 -0.67 1.45 -6.76
N TYR A 109 -1.92 1.08 -6.99
CA TYR A 109 -2.39 -0.31 -6.90
C TYR A 109 -2.94 -0.85 -8.22
N LEU A 110 -3.55 0.00 -9.04
CA LEU A 110 -4.33 -0.42 -10.20
C LEU A 110 -3.52 -1.26 -11.19
N PHE A 111 -2.26 -0.87 -11.45
CA PHE A 111 -1.37 -1.63 -12.32
C PHE A 111 -1.12 -3.05 -11.79
N HIS A 112 -0.80 -3.17 -10.51
CA HIS A 112 -0.53 -4.46 -9.87
C HIS A 112 -1.77 -5.35 -9.84
N ILE A 113 -2.94 -4.79 -9.54
CA ILE A 113 -4.20 -5.55 -9.54
C ILE A 113 -4.52 -6.08 -10.93
N VAL A 114 -4.38 -5.25 -11.98
CA VAL A 114 -4.62 -5.67 -13.36
C VAL A 114 -3.65 -6.77 -13.79
N GLU A 115 -2.36 -6.63 -13.45
CA GLU A 115 -1.35 -7.65 -13.72
C GLU A 115 -1.70 -8.99 -13.05
N GLU A 116 -2.07 -8.97 -11.76
CA GLU A 116 -2.48 -10.17 -11.04
C GLU A 116 -3.74 -10.82 -11.61
N LEU A 117 -4.72 -10.02 -12.05
CA LEU A 117 -5.94 -10.54 -12.68
C LEU A 117 -5.65 -11.20 -14.02
N GLU A 118 -4.82 -10.57 -14.86
CA GLU A 118 -4.41 -11.14 -16.15
C GLU A 118 -3.63 -12.45 -15.97
N LEU A 119 -2.69 -12.50 -15.01
CA LEU A 119 -1.94 -13.71 -14.68
C LEU A 119 -2.87 -14.86 -14.26
N ARG A 120 -4.00 -14.54 -13.63
CA ARG A 120 -5.01 -15.50 -13.17
C ARG A 120 -6.13 -15.74 -14.19
N GLN A 121 -6.04 -15.12 -15.37
CA GLN A 121 -7.06 -15.18 -16.42
C GLN A 121 -8.46 -14.76 -15.91
N MET A 122 -8.48 -13.78 -15.01
CA MET A 122 -9.71 -13.20 -14.47
C MET A 122 -10.11 -11.93 -15.24
N PRO A 123 -11.40 -11.58 -15.28
CA PRO A 123 -11.86 -10.33 -15.89
C PRO A 123 -11.19 -9.12 -15.26
N THR A 124 -10.62 -8.24 -16.07
CA THR A 124 -9.82 -7.08 -15.61
C THR A 124 -10.67 -5.99 -14.96
N GLU A 125 -11.97 -5.94 -15.26
CA GLU A 125 -12.94 -5.06 -14.61
C GLU A 125 -13.06 -5.29 -13.10
N LEU A 126 -12.69 -6.47 -12.58
CA LEU A 126 -12.60 -6.70 -11.14
C LEU A 126 -11.58 -5.79 -10.46
N ALA A 127 -10.59 -5.26 -11.21
CA ALA A 127 -9.67 -4.25 -10.71
C ALA A 127 -10.38 -2.97 -10.28
N LEU A 128 -11.60 -2.73 -10.77
CA LEU A 128 -12.38 -1.54 -10.48
C LEU A 128 -13.28 -1.70 -9.25
N LEU A 129 -13.44 -2.91 -8.68
CA LEU A 129 -14.25 -3.12 -7.49
C LEU A 129 -13.92 -2.18 -6.33
N PRO A 130 -12.64 -1.86 -6.04
CA PRO A 130 -12.34 -0.95 -4.93
C PRO A 130 -12.84 0.49 -5.16
N PHE A 131 -13.18 0.90 -6.39
CA PHE A 131 -13.86 2.19 -6.65
C PHE A 131 -15.24 2.23 -5.98
N VAL A 132 -16.00 1.12 -6.04
CA VAL A 132 -17.35 1.05 -5.50
C VAL A 132 -17.38 0.69 -4.02
N GLU A 133 -16.37 -0.03 -3.52
CA GLU A 133 -16.31 -0.48 -2.12
C GLU A 133 -15.78 0.58 -1.16
N SER A 134 -14.62 1.15 -1.46
CA SER A 134 -13.88 2.04 -0.54
C SER A 134 -13.34 3.30 -1.22
N ALA A 135 -13.64 3.46 -2.51
CA ALA A 135 -13.07 4.49 -3.35
C ALA A 135 -11.53 4.43 -3.40
N PHE A 136 -10.93 3.22 -3.37
CA PHE A 136 -9.47 3.01 -3.27
C PHE A 136 -8.83 3.59 -2.00
N ASN A 137 -9.56 3.67 -0.88
CA ASN A 137 -8.99 4.06 0.40
C ASN A 137 -8.54 2.81 1.21
N PRO A 138 -7.24 2.55 1.36
CA PRO A 138 -6.75 1.38 2.11
C PRO A 138 -7.02 1.46 3.62
N GLN A 139 -7.36 2.64 4.14
CA GLN A 139 -7.72 2.85 5.56
C GLN A 139 -9.23 2.94 5.77
N ALA A 140 -10.05 2.59 4.78
CA ALA A 140 -11.50 2.57 4.94
C ALA A 140 -11.91 1.48 5.93
N VAL A 141 -12.75 1.86 6.90
CA VAL A 141 -13.36 0.93 7.86
C VAL A 141 -14.85 0.86 7.61
N SER A 142 -15.42 -0.35 7.70
CA SER A 142 -16.87 -0.54 7.56
C SER A 142 -17.60 -0.03 8.79
N SER A 143 -18.73 0.64 8.58
CA SER A 143 -19.63 1.09 9.66
C SER A 143 -20.23 -0.07 10.46
N ALA A 144 -20.19 -1.31 9.93
CA ALA A 144 -20.71 -2.50 10.60
C ALA A 144 -19.79 -3.05 11.71
N LYS A 145 -18.60 -2.47 11.88
CA LYS A 145 -17.61 -2.88 12.89
C LYS A 145 -17.18 -1.65 13.69
N ALA A 146 -18.10 -1.16 14.52
CA ALA A 146 -17.86 -0.14 15.54
C ALA A 146 -17.99 -0.77 16.93
#